data_AF-A0A1T3BLH0-F1
#
_entry.id   AF-A0A1T3BLH0-F1
#
_cell.length_a   1.000
_cell.length_b   1.000
_cell.length_c   1.000
_cell.angle_alpha   90.00
_cell.angle_beta   90.00
_cell.angle_gamma   90.00
#
_symmetry.space_group_name_H-M   'P 1'
#
loop_
_entity.id
_entity.type
_entity.pdbx_description
1 polymer ?
#
loop_
_entity_poly.entity_id
_entity_poly.type
_entity_poly.pdbx_seq_one_letter_code
_entity_poly.pdbx_strand_id
1 'polypeptide(L)'
;MTCISSIVIDSPYKIFYDLYYKRSEYVFIQKVIKTGQNSFTASQIRNRLMKNGFQNIKQLYLDDKGIWRALVEFKNCNFLISIDYSGVVSVRNERKKYD
;
A
#
# COMPACT_ATOMS: atom_id res chain seq x y z
N MET A 1 7.77 23.14 -22.30
CA MET A 1 8.86 22.58 -21.46
C MET A 1 8.21 21.85 -20.30
N THR A 2 7.81 20.61 -20.50
CA THR A 2 7.09 19.79 -19.51
C THR A 2 8.07 18.85 -18.83
N CYS A 3 8.48 19.21 -17.61
CA CYS A 3 9.35 18.37 -16.79
C CYS A 3 8.52 17.21 -16.22
N ILE A 4 8.50 16.09 -16.95
CA ILE A 4 7.96 14.83 -16.43
C ILE A 4 9.05 14.24 -15.52
N SER A 5 8.98 14.53 -14.22
CA SER A 5 9.81 13.85 -13.23
C SER A 5 9.31 12.42 -13.07
N SER A 6 9.84 11.52 -13.92
CA SER A 6 9.68 10.09 -13.74
C SER A 6 10.48 9.70 -12.50
N ILE A 7 9.79 9.50 -11.37
CA ILE A 7 10.40 8.81 -10.24
C ILE A 7 10.50 7.34 -10.67
N VAL A 8 11.66 6.98 -11.23
CA VAL A 8 12.00 5.58 -11.50
C VAL A 8 12.17 4.93 -10.15
N ILE A 9 11.15 4.18 -9.73
CA ILE A 9 11.27 3.30 -8.60
C ILE A 9 11.58 1.92 -9.17
N ASP A 10 12.79 1.43 -8.90
CA ASP A 10 13.38 0.20 -9.43
C ASP A 10 12.78 -1.06 -8.78
N SER A 11 11.45 -1.17 -8.83
CA SER A 11 10.64 -2.22 -8.19
C SER A 11 9.19 -2.03 -8.65
N PRO A 12 8.36 -3.07 -8.81
CA PRO A 12 7.20 -3.09 -9.74
C PRO A 12 5.98 -2.20 -9.39
N TYR A 13 6.16 -1.12 -8.63
CA TYR A 13 5.12 -0.17 -8.26
C TYR A 13 5.27 1.15 -9.03
N LYS A 14 4.53 1.29 -10.14
CA LYS A 14 4.28 2.61 -10.76
C LYS A 14 3.11 3.29 -10.05
N ILE A 15 3.39 4.34 -9.30
CA ILE A 15 2.35 5.23 -8.74
C ILE A 15 2.10 6.33 -9.78
N PHE A 16 0.98 6.26 -10.50
CA PHE A 16 0.53 7.34 -11.39
C PHE A 16 -0.29 8.37 -10.58
N TYR A 17 0.12 9.64 -10.67
CA TYR A 17 -0.63 10.80 -10.16
C TYR A 17 -1.14 11.58 -11.38
N ASP A 18 -2.43 11.47 -11.69
CA ASP A 18 -3.06 12.34 -12.70
C ASP A 18 -3.50 13.65 -12.02
N LEU A 19 -2.95 14.77 -12.49
CA LEU A 19 -3.19 16.11 -11.97
C LEU A 19 -4.42 16.79 -12.60
N TYR A 20 -5.02 16.21 -13.64
CA TYR A 20 -6.09 16.85 -14.42
C TYR A 20 -7.51 16.52 -13.96
N TYR A 21 -7.69 15.43 -13.20
CA TYR A 21 -8.93 15.13 -12.50
C TYR A 21 -8.59 15.02 -11.02
N LYS A 22 -9.21 15.85 -10.17
CA LYS A 22 -9.03 15.87 -8.71
C LYS A 22 -9.61 14.60 -8.08
N ARG A 23 -9.07 13.45 -8.45
CA ARG A 23 -9.44 12.09 -8.07
C ARG A 23 -8.15 11.28 -8.16
N SER A 24 -7.55 11.00 -7.01
CA SER A 24 -6.43 10.07 -6.91
C SER A 24 -6.95 8.66 -7.22
N GLU A 25 -7.02 8.32 -8.49
CA GLU A 25 -7.07 6.92 -8.89
C GLU A 25 -5.70 6.32 -8.61
N TYR A 26 -5.50 5.87 -7.36
CA TYR A 26 -4.56 4.81 -7.09
C TYR A 26 -5.01 3.60 -7.89
N VAL A 27 -4.58 3.53 -9.15
CA VAL A 27 -4.61 2.31 -9.96
C VAL A 27 -3.52 1.42 -9.39
N PHE A 28 -3.78 0.93 -8.18
CA PHE A 28 -3.05 -0.15 -7.55
C PHE A 28 -3.41 -1.37 -8.37
N ILE A 29 -2.43 -1.94 -9.06
CA ILE A 29 -2.59 -3.26 -9.68
C ILE A 29 -3.14 -4.16 -8.56
N GLN A 30 -4.39 -4.59 -8.71
CA GLN A 30 -5.03 -5.54 -7.80
C GLN A 30 -4.30 -6.87 -7.97
N LYS A 31 -3.09 -6.95 -7.41
CA LYS A 31 -2.37 -8.20 -7.31
C LYS A 31 -3.10 -8.99 -6.24
N VAL A 32 -3.66 -10.13 -6.65
CA VAL A 32 -4.40 -11.03 -5.78
C VAL A 32 -3.51 -11.40 -4.59
N ILE A 33 -3.96 -11.04 -3.39
CA ILE A 33 -3.30 -11.40 -2.13
C ILE A 33 -3.43 -12.90 -1.93
N LYS A 34 -2.30 -13.56 -1.69
CA LYS A 34 -2.26 -15.01 -1.48
C LYS A 34 -2.28 -15.33 0.02
N THR A 35 -3.08 -16.32 0.40
CA THR A 35 -3.06 -16.87 1.76
C THR A 35 -1.91 -17.85 1.92
N GLY A 36 -1.35 -17.96 3.11
CA GLY A 36 -0.26 -18.90 3.38
C GLY A 36 0.53 -18.50 4.62
N GLN A 37 1.33 -19.43 5.16
CA GLN A 37 2.13 -19.14 6.35
C GLN A 37 3.12 -18.01 6.08
N ASN A 38 3.11 -16.99 6.93
CA ASN A 38 3.97 -15.83 6.81
C ASN A 38 5.15 -15.94 7.75
N SER A 39 6.36 -15.71 7.24
CA SER A 39 7.59 -15.72 8.03
C SER A 39 8.10 -14.32 8.39
N PHE A 40 7.45 -13.26 7.89
CA PHE A 40 7.84 -11.89 8.22
C PHE A 40 7.45 -11.55 9.66
N THR A 41 8.35 -10.85 10.33
CA THR A 41 8.09 -10.22 11.63
C THR A 41 7.37 -8.89 11.47
N ALA A 42 6.67 -8.45 12.52
CA ALA A 42 6.04 -7.12 12.55
C ALA A 42 7.04 -5.98 12.23
N SER A 43 8.29 -6.10 12.73
CA SER A 43 9.34 -5.11 12.48
C SER A 43 9.74 -5.04 11.00
N GLN A 44 9.91 -6.18 10.33
CA GLN A 44 10.21 -6.23 8.90
C GLN A 44 9.10 -5.59 8.06
N ILE A 45 7.85 -5.86 8.41
CA ILE A 45 6.68 -5.28 7.73
C ILE A 45 6.61 -3.77 7.96
N ARG A 46 6.78 -3.32 9.20
CA ARG A 46 6.78 -1.89 9.53
C ARG A 46 7.88 -1.14 8.77
N ASN A 47 9.09 -1.69 8.75
CA ASN A 47 10.21 -1.12 8.00
C ASN A 47 9.92 -1.07 6.50
N ARG A 48 9.29 -2.12 5.95
CA ARG A 48 8.88 -2.14 4.54
C ARG A 48 7.87 -1.04 4.23
N LEU A 49 6.84 -0.87 5.06
CA LEU A 49 5.84 0.19 4.89
C LEU A 49 6.49 1.58 4.93
N MET A 50 7.34 1.83 5.92
CA MET A 50 8.08 3.10 6.03
C MET A 50 8.97 3.38 4.82
N LYS A 51 9.70 2.37 4.31
CA LYS A 51 10.52 2.49 3.10
C LYS A 51 9.71 2.84 1.84
N ASN A 52 8.41 2.49 1.82
CA ASN A 52 7.50 2.83 0.72
C ASN A 52 6.78 4.18 0.92
N GLY A 53 7.18 4.97 1.93
CA GLY A 53 6.64 6.30 2.20
C GLY A 53 5.34 6.31 3.01
N PHE A 54 4.89 5.16 3.50
CA PHE A 54 3.76 5.08 4.42
C PHE A 54 4.16 5.54 5.81
N GLN A 55 3.28 6.28 6.46
CA GLN A 55 3.47 6.84 7.79
C GLN A 55 2.30 6.48 8.70
N ASN A 56 2.38 6.86 9.99
CA ASN A 56 1.29 6.68 10.95
C ASN A 56 0.73 5.24 11.00
N ILE A 57 1.63 4.24 10.93
CA ILE A 57 1.26 2.82 10.83
C ILE A 57 0.57 2.40 12.14
N LYS A 58 -0.70 2.02 12.01
CA LYS A 58 -1.61 1.61 13.08
C LYS A 58 -2.18 0.23 12.77
N GLN A 59 -2.68 -0.44 13.82
CA GLN A 59 -3.35 -1.74 13.69
C GLN A 59 -2.54 -2.74 12.84
N LEU A 60 -1.22 -2.81 13.08
CA LEU A 60 -0.36 -3.78 12.40
C LEU A 60 -0.51 -5.15 13.05
N TYR A 61 -1.11 -6.10 12.35
CA TYR A 61 -1.27 -7.47 12.85
C TYR A 61 -1.22 -8.50 11.72
N LEU A 62 -0.86 -9.73 12.06
CA LEU A 62 -0.95 -10.89 11.19
C LEU A 62 -2.32 -11.54 11.39
N ASP A 63 -3.06 -11.74 10.31
CA ASP A 63 -4.37 -12.41 10.38
C ASP A 63 -4.25 -13.95 10.38
N ASP A 64 -5.39 -14.61 10.52
CA ASP A 64 -5.56 -16.06 10.50
C ASP A 64 -5.20 -16.72 9.15
N LYS A 65 -5.11 -15.93 8.08
CA LYS A 65 -4.76 -16.37 6.72
C LYS A 65 -3.28 -16.15 6.39
N GLY A 66 -2.50 -15.63 7.34
CA GLY A 66 -1.10 -15.28 7.17
C GLY A 66 -0.87 -14.02 6.32
N ILE A 67 -1.84 -13.11 6.31
CA ILE A 67 -1.74 -11.80 5.65
C ILE A 67 -1.51 -10.75 6.72
N TRP A 68 -0.46 -9.96 6.55
CA TRP A 68 -0.22 -8.78 7.38
C TRP A 68 -1.19 -7.67 6.98
N ARG A 69 -1.88 -7.11 7.96
CA ARG A 69 -2.81 -5.99 7.78
C ARG A 69 -2.32 -4.79 8.55
N ALA A 70 -2.50 -3.59 7.98
CA ALA A 70 -2.16 -2.34 8.64
C ALA A 70 -3.02 -1.19 8.13
N LEU A 71 -3.39 -0.27 9.01
CA LEU A 71 -3.89 1.05 8.63
C LEU A 71 -2.69 2.00 8.53
N VAL A 72 -2.55 2.69 7.42
CA VAL A 72 -1.41 3.59 7.17
C VAL A 72 -1.88 4.91 6.59
N GLU A 73 -1.06 5.92 6.75
CA GLU A 73 -1.26 7.23 6.15
C GLU A 73 -0.27 7.42 4.98
N PHE A 74 -0.78 7.92 3.85
CA PHE A 74 0.04 8.32 2.71
C PHE A 74 -0.59 9.54 2.04
N LYS A 75 0.18 10.63 1.91
CA LYS A 75 -0.28 11.89 1.32
C LYS A 75 -1.62 12.37 1.91
N ASN A 76 -1.70 12.34 3.25
CA ASN A 76 -2.86 12.75 4.06
C ASN A 76 -4.13 11.91 3.84
N CYS A 77 -4.00 10.74 3.23
CA CYS A 77 -5.09 9.76 3.07
C CYS A 77 -4.78 8.51 3.88
N ASN A 78 -5.81 7.95 4.53
CA ASN A 78 -5.71 6.68 5.23
C ASN A 78 -5.99 5.52 4.27
N PHE A 79 -5.20 4.46 4.37
CA PHE A 79 -5.30 3.26 3.55
C PHE A 79 -5.20 2.02 4.42
N LEU A 80 -6.01 1.01 4.08
CA LEU A 80 -5.84 -0.33 4.60
C LEU A 80 -4.90 -1.10 3.68
N ILE A 81 -3.78 -1.54 4.22
CA ILE A 81 -2.78 -2.34 3.53
C ILE A 81 -2.95 -3.80 3.88
N SER A 82 -2.79 -4.67 2.88
CA SER A 82 -2.63 -6.10 3.04
C SER A 82 -1.28 -6.52 2.43
N ILE A 83 -0.52 -7.36 3.13
CA ILE A 83 0.76 -7.89 2.65
C ILE A 83 0.77 -9.40 2.79
N ASP A 84 0.95 -10.11 1.68
CA ASP A 84 1.00 -11.58 1.67
C ASP A 84 2.37 -12.15 2.08
N TYR A 85 2.46 -13.47 2.18
CA TYR A 85 3.70 -14.19 2.52
C TYR A 85 4.82 -13.98 1.48
N SER A 86 4.50 -13.61 0.24
CA SER A 86 5.48 -13.27 -0.80
C SER A 86 5.93 -11.81 -0.74
N GLY A 87 5.34 -11.02 0.17
CA GLY A 87 5.60 -9.59 0.31
C GLY A 87 4.87 -8.73 -0.73
N VAL A 88 3.87 -9.26 -1.42
CA VAL A 88 3.00 -8.46 -2.29
C VAL A 88 2.16 -7.54 -1.42
N VAL A 89 2.17 -6.25 -1.73
CA VAL A 89 1.38 -5.22 -1.05
C VAL A 89 0.11 -4.97 -1.87
N SER A 90 -1.04 -4.92 -1.20
CA SER A 90 -2.32 -4.47 -1.75
C SER A 90 -2.86 -3.32 -0.91
N VAL A 91 -3.30 -2.25 -1.56
CA VAL A 91 -3.88 -1.05 -0.93
C VAL A 91 -5.37 -1.04 -1.20
N ARG A 92 -6.18 -0.98 -0.14
CA ARG A 92 -7.60 -0.67 -0.22
C ARG A 92 -7.82 0.74 0.32
N ASN A 93 -8.34 1.63 -0.51
CA ASN A 93 -8.78 2.94 -0.05
C ASN A 93 -10.09 2.77 0.74
N GLU A 94 -10.15 3.31 1.95
CA GLU A 94 -11.42 3.51 2.65
C GLU A 94 -12.18 4.64 1.93
N ARG A 95 -12.79 4.33 0.79
CA ARG A 95 -13.87 5.21 0.31
C ARG A 95 -14.94 5.15 1.39
N LYS A 96 -15.13 6.25 2.13
CA LYS A 96 -16.39 6.49 2.84
C LYS A 96 -17.50 6.23 1.83
N LYS A 97 -18.22 5.15 2.04
CA LYS A 97 -19.47 4.87 1.36
C LYS A 97 -20.43 5.90 1.95
N TYR A 98 -20.47 7.09 1.36
CA TYR A 98 -21.62 7.97 1.53
C TYR A 98 -22.73 7.29 0.74
N ASP A 99 -23.55 6.49 1.44
CA ASP A 99 -24.93 6.21 1.02
C ASP A 99 -25.77 7.49 1.23
#